data_AF-A0A323U2X7-F1
#
_entry.id   AF-A0A323U2X7-F1
#
_cell.length_a   1.000
_cell.length_b   1.000
_cell.length_c   1.000
_cell.angle_alpha   90.00
_cell.angle_beta   90.00
_cell.angle_gamma   90.00
#
_symmetry.space_group_name_H-M   'P 1'
#
loop_
_entity.id
_entity.type
_entity.pdbx_description
1 polymer ?
#
loop_
_entity_poly.entity_id
_entity_poly.type
_entity_poly.pdbx_seq_one_letter_code
_entity_poly.pdbx_strand_id
1 'polypeptide(L)'
;MGEKEKALEALAAQRWRIALQLTLAMMVIYFGFILLVAYAKGAMGTQLVPGLSLGILLGALVIIAAWVLNWIYVRWANREYDEAIRRLGE
;
A
#
# COMPACT_ATOMS: atom_id res chain seq x y z
N MET A 1 25.84 7.67 23.97
CA MET A 1 24.79 7.17 23.05
C MET A 1 24.72 5.67 23.22
N GLY A 2 23.66 5.19 23.86
CA GLY A 2 23.55 3.80 24.29
C GLY A 2 23.38 2.88 23.09
N GLU A 3 23.95 1.67 23.15
CA GLU A 3 23.81 0.64 22.11
C GLU A 3 22.33 0.36 21.74
N LYS A 4 21.43 0.52 22.72
CA LYS A 4 19.97 0.47 22.54
C LYS A 4 19.40 1.59 21.65
N GLU A 5 19.92 2.82 21.72
CA GLU A 5 19.44 3.92 20.85
C GLU A 5 19.76 3.65 19.38
N LYS A 6 20.97 3.15 19.09
CA LYS A 6 21.39 2.81 17.72
C LYS A 6 20.56 1.67 17.13
N ALA A 7 20.21 0.67 17.94
CA ALA A 7 19.33 -0.42 17.50
C ALA A 7 17.91 0.08 17.18
N LEU A 8 17.36 0.98 18.00
CA LEU A 8 16.04 1.59 17.75
C LEU A 8 16.04 2.46 16.48
N GLU A 9 17.10 3.24 16.24
CA GLU A 9 17.24 4.04 15.01
C GLU A 9 17.32 3.16 13.76
N ALA A 10 18.05 2.04 13.80
CA ALA A 10 18.16 1.11 12.68
C ALA A 10 16.79 0.47 12.33
N LEU A 11 16.02 0.06 13.34
CA LEU A 11 14.64 -0.43 13.16
C LEU A 11 13.72 0.65 12.60
N ALA A 12 13.83 1.89 13.09
CA ALA A 12 13.04 3.01 12.58
C ALA A 12 13.33 3.30 11.10
N ALA A 13 14.61 3.25 10.69
CA ALA A 13 15.01 3.42 9.29
C ALA A 13 14.46 2.30 8.38
N GLN A 14 14.45 1.07 8.86
CA GLN A 14 13.91 -0.08 8.11
C GLN A 14 12.39 0.03 7.92
N ARG A 15 11.66 0.48 8.94
CA ARG A 15 10.22 0.80 8.85
C ARG A 15 9.93 1.90 7.84
N TRP A 16 10.73 2.97 7.84
CA TRP A 16 10.55 4.07 6.91
C TRP A 16 10.71 3.66 5.46
N ARG A 17 11.64 2.75 5.15
CA ARG A 17 11.84 2.27 3.78
C ARG A 17 10.63 1.50 3.26
N ILE A 18 10.02 0.66 4.09
CA ILE A 18 8.83 -0.12 3.73
C ILE A 18 7.61 0.79 3.60
N ALA A 19 7.41 1.70 4.56
CA ALA A 19 6.35 2.69 4.51
C ALA A 19 6.45 3.51 3.21
N LEU A 20 7.64 3.98 2.85
CA LEU A 20 7.87 4.73 1.62
C LEU A 20 7.55 3.91 0.35
N GLN A 21 7.93 2.63 0.30
CA GLN A 21 7.60 1.75 -0.83
C GLN A 21 6.09 1.56 -0.98
N LEU A 22 5.37 1.36 0.12
CA LEU A 22 3.90 1.22 0.10
C LEU A 22 3.21 2.52 -0.26
N THR A 23 3.68 3.66 0.25
CA THR A 23 3.18 4.98 -0.13
C THR A 23 3.39 5.22 -1.62
N LEU A 24 4.57 4.90 -2.16
CA LEU A 24 4.86 5.02 -3.59
C LEU A 24 3.95 4.12 -4.42
N ALA A 25 3.74 2.87 -3.99
CA ALA A 25 2.84 1.94 -4.66
C ALA A 25 1.39 2.46 -4.67
N MET A 26 0.91 2.99 -3.55
CA MET A 26 -0.42 3.61 -3.45
C MET A 26 -0.53 4.84 -4.36
N MET A 27 0.50 5.70 -4.39
CA MET A 27 0.54 6.84 -5.31
C MET A 27 0.44 6.38 -6.77
N VAL A 28 1.22 5.37 -7.18
CA VAL A 28 1.19 4.86 -8.56
C VAL A 28 -0.19 4.34 -8.93
N ILE A 29 -0.84 3.57 -8.05
CA ILE A 29 -2.20 3.05 -8.29
C ILE A 29 -3.20 4.20 -8.39
N TYR A 30 -3.15 5.15 -7.45
CA TYR A 30 -4.09 6.26 -7.37
C TYR A 30 -3.96 7.22 -8.56
N PHE A 31 -2.75 7.69 -8.84
CA PHE A 31 -2.50 8.58 -9.98
C PHE A 31 -2.71 7.85 -11.31
N GLY A 32 -2.34 6.56 -11.41
CA GLY A 32 -2.62 5.74 -12.59
C GLY A 32 -4.12 5.66 -12.89
N PHE A 33 -4.94 5.41 -11.86
CA PHE A 33 -6.39 5.40 -11.99
C PHE A 33 -6.96 6.79 -12.36
N ILE A 34 -6.49 7.86 -11.73
CA ILE A 34 -6.92 9.23 -12.07
C ILE A 34 -6.60 9.56 -13.53
N LEU A 35 -5.40 9.25 -14.00
CA LEU A 35 -4.99 9.49 -15.39
C LEU A 35 -5.88 8.71 -16.36
N LEU A 36 -6.18 7.45 -16.05
CA LEU A 36 -7.12 6.66 -16.83
C LEU A 36 -8.52 7.28 -16.88
N VAL A 37 -9.02 7.78 -15.75
CA VAL A 37 -10.33 8.47 -15.68
C VAL A 37 -10.32 9.79 -16.45
N ALA A 38 -9.22 10.54 -16.38
CA ALA A 38 -9.10 11.85 -17.02
C ALA A 38 -8.93 11.76 -18.55
N TYR A 39 -8.06 10.87 -19.02
CA TYR A 39 -7.69 10.80 -20.44
C TYR A 39 -8.48 9.73 -21.22
N ALA A 40 -8.90 8.64 -20.58
CA ALA A 40 -9.60 7.52 -21.23
C ALA A 40 -11.10 7.49 -20.90
N LYS A 41 -11.75 8.65 -20.82
CA LYS A 41 -13.17 8.77 -20.45
C LYS A 41 -14.11 7.90 -21.29
N GLY A 42 -13.83 7.76 -22.60
CA GLY A 42 -14.59 6.88 -23.49
C GLY A 42 -14.48 5.40 -23.13
N ALA A 43 -13.27 4.92 -22.80
CA ALA A 43 -13.06 3.56 -22.33
C ALA A 43 -13.70 3.34 -20.95
N MET A 44 -13.58 4.31 -20.04
CA MET A 44 -14.16 4.24 -18.68
C MET A 44 -15.70 4.19 -18.69
N GLY A 45 -16.32 4.84 -19.67
CA GLY A 45 -17.77 4.79 -19.90
C GLY A 45 -18.24 3.56 -20.67
N THR A 46 -17.33 2.73 -21.20
CA THR A 46 -17.70 1.53 -21.95
C THR A 46 -18.40 0.55 -21.03
N GLN A 47 -19.64 0.20 -21.38
CA GLN A 47 -20.44 -0.77 -20.64
C GLN A 47 -19.95 -2.18 -20.97
N LEU A 48 -19.57 -2.93 -19.94
CA LEU A 48 -19.23 -4.36 -20.06
C LEU A 48 -20.50 -5.22 -19.96
N VAL A 49 -21.42 -4.77 -19.10
CA VAL A 49 -22.71 -5.39 -18.83
C VAL A 49 -23.69 -4.26 -18.48
N PRO A 50 -25.01 -4.46 -18.63
CA PRO A 50 -26.00 -3.44 -18.28
C PRO A 50 -25.80 -2.96 -16.84
N GLY A 51 -25.48 -1.67 -16.68
CA GLY A 51 -25.23 -1.05 -15.37
C GLY A 51 -23.80 -1.15 -14.83
N LEU A 52 -22.89 -1.90 -15.47
CA LEU A 52 -21.48 -2.00 -15.09
C LEU A 52 -20.57 -1.52 -16.22
N SER A 53 -19.94 -0.36 -15.99
CA SER A 53 -18.91 0.17 -16.87
C SER A 53 -17.52 -0.33 -16.49
N LEU A 54 -16.60 -0.26 -17.45
CA LEU A 54 -15.18 -0.56 -17.22
C LEU A 54 -14.59 0.33 -16.12
N GLY A 55 -15.00 1.60 -16.02
CA GLY A 55 -14.57 2.50 -14.97
C GLY A 55 -15.02 2.07 -13.56
N ILE A 56 -16.25 1.55 -13.43
CA ILE A 56 -16.74 1.02 -12.15
C ILE A 56 -15.93 -0.23 -11.75
N LEU A 57 -15.68 -1.13 -12.71
CA LEU A 57 -14.87 -2.33 -12.46
C LEU A 57 -13.44 -1.96 -12.03
N LEU A 58 -12.80 -1.03 -12.75
CA LEU A 58 -11.45 -0.56 -12.41
C LEU A 58 -11.41 0.15 -11.06
N GLY A 59 -12.41 0.97 -10.73
CA GLY A 59 -12.54 1.58 -9.41
C GLY A 59 -12.64 0.54 -8.29
N ALA A 60 -13.45 -0.51 -8.49
CA ALA A 60 -13.53 -1.62 -7.55
C ALA A 60 -12.18 -2.35 -7.39
N LEU A 61 -11.44 -2.57 -8.50
CA LEU A 61 -10.10 -3.16 -8.45
C LEU A 61 -9.10 -2.28 -7.67
N VAL A 62 -9.19 -0.95 -7.80
CA VAL A 62 -8.35 -0.03 -7.01
C VAL A 62 -8.65 -0.14 -5.51
N ILE A 63 -9.92 -0.27 -5.12
CA ILE A 63 -10.31 -0.47 -3.71
C ILE A 63 -9.73 -1.78 -3.18
N ILE A 64 -9.85 -2.87 -3.95
CA ILE A 64 -9.27 -4.16 -3.58
C ILE A 64 -7.75 -4.05 -3.46
N ALA A 65 -7.08 -3.39 -4.41
CA ALA A 65 -5.64 -3.19 -4.37
C ALA A 65 -5.20 -2.40 -3.13
N ALA A 66 -5.93 -1.34 -2.76
CA ALA A 66 -5.65 -0.57 -1.55
C ALA A 66 -5.77 -1.44 -0.27
N TRP A 67 -6.80 -2.28 -0.20
CA TRP A 67 -6.94 -3.25 0.89
C TRP A 67 -5.80 -4.26 0.94
N VAL A 68 -5.38 -4.80 -0.22
CA VAL A 68 -4.26 -5.73 -0.32
C VAL A 68 -2.95 -5.06 0.12
N LEU A 69 -2.68 -3.82 -0.31
CA LEU A 69 -1.50 -3.07 0.13
C LEU A 69 -1.50 -2.87 1.65
N ASN A 70 -2.64 -2.48 2.23
CA ASN A 70 -2.77 -2.36 3.68
C ASN A 70 -2.55 -3.69 4.40
N TRP A 71 -3.08 -4.80 3.89
CA TRP A 71 -2.87 -6.11 4.48
C TRP A 71 -1.40 -6.55 4.42
N ILE A 72 -0.73 -6.31 3.28
CA ILE A 72 0.71 -6.55 3.13
C ILE A 72 1.50 -5.73 4.15
N TYR A 73 1.17 -4.44 4.30
CA TYR A 73 1.79 -3.57 5.30
C TYR A 73 1.61 -4.12 6.72
N VAL A 74 0.38 -4.43 7.13
CA VAL A 74 0.08 -4.93 8.48
C VAL A 74 0.79 -6.25 8.73
N ARG A 75 0.78 -7.18 7.75
CA ARG A 75 1.49 -8.45 7.86
C ARG A 75 3.00 -8.26 8.00
N TRP A 76 3.59 -7.34 7.24
CA TRP A 76 5.01 -7.03 7.36
C TRP A 76 5.33 -6.38 8.71
N ALA A 77 4.55 -5.37 9.10
CA ALA A 77 4.72 -4.65 10.36
C ALA A 77 4.63 -5.61 11.55
N ASN A 78 3.67 -6.54 11.53
CA ASN A 78 3.52 -7.57 12.58
C ASN A 78 4.72 -8.52 12.64
N ARG A 79 5.30 -8.93 11.50
CA ARG A 79 6.51 -9.79 11.50
C ARG A 79 7.73 -9.08 12.07
N GLU A 80 7.94 -7.81 11.73
CA GLU A 80 9.09 -7.03 12.21
C GLU A 80 8.93 -6.63 13.70
N TYR A 81 7.70 -6.27 14.11
CA TYR A 81 7.42 -5.90 15.50
C TYR A 81 7.52 -7.10 16.45
N ASP A 82 7.01 -8.27 16.06
CA ASP A 82 7.10 -9.47 16.90
C ASP A 82 8.57 -9.90 17.09
N GLU A 83 9.41 -9.77 16.07
CA GLU A 83 10.84 -10.10 16.18
C GLU A 83 11.59 -9.12 17.10
N ALA A 84 11.22 -7.83 17.07
CA ALA A 84 11.77 -6.80 17.95
C ALA A 84 11.31 -6.96 19.41
N ILE A 85 10.03 -7.28 19.64
CA ILE A 85 9.48 -7.51 21.00
C ILE A 85 10.12 -8.76 21.62
N ARG A 86 10.30 -9.83 20.84
CA ARG A 86 10.87 -11.09 21.33
C ARG A 86 12.33 -10.95 21.79
N ARG A 87 13.11 -10.06 21.17
CA ARG A 87 14.50 -9.74 21.56
C ARG A 87 14.63 -8.84 22.80
N LEU A 88 13.54 -8.19 23.23
CA LEU A 88 13.53 -7.33 24.42
C LEU A 88 12.90 -8.02 25.64
N GLY A 89 12.25 -9.18 25.44
CA GLY A 89 11.63 -9.99 26.49
C GLY A 89 12.52 -11.08 27.09
N GLU A 90 13.70 -11.33 26.51
CA GLU A 90 14.80 -12.15 27.08
C GLU A 90 15.93 -11.24 27.56
#